data_AF-A0A7J5X4U1-F1
#
_entry.id   AF-A0A7J5X4U1-F1
#
_cell.length_a   1.000
_cell.length_b   1.000
_cell.length_c   1.000
_cell.angle_alpha   90.00
_cell.angle_beta   90.00
_cell.angle_gamma   90.00
#
_symmetry.space_group_name_H-M   'P 1'
#
loop_
_entity.id
_entity.type
_entity.pdbx_description
1 polymer ?
#
loop_
_entity_poly.entity_id
_entity_poly.type
_entity_poly.pdbx_seq_one_letter_code
_entity_poly.pdbx_strand_id
1 'polypeptide(L)'
;MVSVTGAVGTAVEQVQDAVGAFKVLKRSGLLDPTRPKELLTTVKRAKIIGPCASVVAHGADEYPEAGAVADERGELTYGELNANANALANHLEASGVERGSVIGVIARDHRGLLTTMSAAGKAGYRLAMMNTGFGKTQFVEVAEREKIVAMLYDQEFTDLADALPAETLRIVTWVDGERPVPEGVRTLDDIVADGDTATPPEPDSSSSRAARPVCPRGHNVPSCRRSPVPSCSTASRSRSAAPW
;
A
#
# COMPACT_ATOMS: atom_id res chain seq x y z
N MET A 1 -2.39 -27.88 32.19
CA MET A 1 -2.62 -26.62 32.92
C MET A 1 -1.78 -25.54 32.22
N VAL A 2 -2.33 -24.89 31.18
CA VAL A 2 -1.61 -23.90 30.37
C VAL A 2 -1.71 -22.54 31.09
N SER A 3 -0.56 -21.92 31.32
CA SER A 3 -0.38 -20.80 32.25
C SER A 3 -1.15 -19.54 31.84
N VAL A 4 -2.09 -19.12 32.68
CA VAL A 4 -2.90 -17.88 32.57
C VAL A 4 -2.02 -16.61 32.50
N THR A 5 -0.77 -16.69 32.97
CA THR A 5 0.21 -15.59 32.98
C THR A 5 0.63 -15.10 31.59
N GLY A 6 0.64 -15.96 30.57
CA GLY A 6 1.03 -15.57 29.21
C GLY A 6 -0.01 -14.69 28.52
N ALA A 7 -1.30 -14.99 28.71
CA ALA A 7 -2.41 -14.26 28.10
C ALA A 7 -2.54 -12.83 28.64
N VAL A 8 -2.23 -12.63 29.92
CA VAL A 8 -2.25 -11.29 30.56
C VAL A 8 -1.11 -10.41 30.04
N GLY A 9 0.09 -10.97 29.84
CA GLY A 9 1.22 -10.24 29.27
C GLY A 9 0.94 -9.75 27.84
N THR A 10 0.38 -10.60 26.99
CA THR A 10 0.03 -10.25 25.60
C THR A 10 -1.10 -9.22 25.55
N ALA A 11 -2.08 -9.29 26.46
CA ALA A 11 -3.16 -8.30 26.54
C ALA A 11 -2.65 -6.92 26.96
N VAL A 12 -1.71 -6.85 27.91
CA VAL A 12 -1.12 -5.58 28.36
C VAL A 12 -0.27 -4.93 27.26
N GLU A 13 0.53 -5.73 26.53
CA GLU A 13 1.34 -5.26 25.41
C GLU A 13 0.45 -4.75 24.25
N GLN A 14 -0.63 -5.47 23.92
CA GLN A 14 -1.63 -5.02 22.93
C GLN A 14 -2.32 -3.71 23.33
N VAL A 15 -2.61 -3.52 24.62
CA VAL A 15 -3.19 -2.28 25.13
C VAL A 15 -2.19 -1.14 25.06
N GLN A 16 -0.90 -1.38 25.37
CA GLN A 16 0.15 -0.37 25.27
C GLN A 16 0.41 0.05 23.81
N ASP A 17 0.46 -0.90 22.88
CA ASP A 17 0.58 -0.64 21.45
C ASP A 17 -0.65 0.13 20.93
N ALA A 18 -1.85 -0.25 21.34
CA ALA A 18 -3.08 0.45 20.96
C ALA A 18 -3.11 1.89 21.51
N VAL A 19 -2.64 2.11 22.75
CA VAL A 19 -2.54 3.45 23.37
C VAL A 19 -1.45 4.28 22.70
N GLY A 20 -0.31 3.66 22.34
CA GLY A 20 0.77 4.30 21.59
C GLY A 20 0.29 4.75 20.21
N ALA A 21 -0.33 3.83 19.45
CA ALA A 21 -0.95 4.12 18.16
C ALA A 21 -2.01 5.23 18.30
N PHE A 22 -2.89 5.15 19.30
CA PHE A 22 -3.91 6.18 19.54
C PHE A 22 -3.30 7.56 19.82
N LYS A 23 -2.23 7.63 20.63
CA LYS A 23 -1.52 8.90 20.89
C LYS A 23 -0.86 9.47 19.63
N VAL A 24 -0.23 8.63 18.81
CA VAL A 24 0.39 9.04 17.55
C VAL A 24 -0.68 9.54 16.58
N LEU A 25 -1.77 8.80 16.42
CA LEU A 25 -2.88 9.15 15.53
C LEU A 25 -3.61 10.44 15.98
N LYS A 26 -3.76 10.67 17.29
CA LYS A 26 -4.26 11.94 17.82
C LYS A 26 -3.27 13.09 17.57
N ARG A 27 -1.97 12.84 17.76
CA ARG A 27 -0.92 13.86 17.55
C ARG A 27 -0.75 14.23 16.08
N SER A 28 -0.95 13.29 15.17
CA SER A 28 -0.90 13.52 13.72
C SER A 28 -2.18 14.17 13.17
N GLY A 29 -3.16 14.49 14.01
CA GLY A 29 -4.45 15.05 13.59
C GLY A 29 -5.41 14.04 12.94
N LEU A 30 -5.03 12.76 12.83
CA LEU A 30 -5.87 11.72 12.20
C LEU A 30 -7.05 11.29 13.11
N LEU A 31 -6.97 11.56 14.41
CA LEU A 31 -8.06 11.38 15.36
C LEU A 31 -8.38 12.72 16.02
N ASP A 32 -9.28 13.51 15.42
CA ASP A 32 -9.84 14.68 16.07
C ASP A 32 -11.10 14.30 16.88
N PRO A 33 -11.03 14.30 18.23
CA PRO A 33 -12.19 13.99 19.08
C PRO A 33 -13.29 15.06 19.01
N THR A 34 -13.03 16.23 18.42
CA THR A 34 -14.02 17.31 18.26
C THR A 34 -14.95 17.09 17.05
N ARG A 35 -14.60 16.18 16.14
CA ARG A 35 -15.39 15.83 14.94
C ARG A 35 -15.76 14.34 14.90
N PRO A 36 -16.66 13.87 15.78
CA PRO A 36 -16.97 12.45 15.93
C PRO A 36 -17.57 11.78 14.68
N LYS A 37 -18.23 12.53 13.79
CA LYS A 37 -18.77 12.00 12.53
C LYS A 37 -17.67 11.71 11.50
N GLU A 38 -16.67 12.59 11.40
CA GLU A 38 -15.52 12.40 10.49
C GLU A 38 -14.66 11.23 10.98
N LEU A 39 -14.43 11.16 12.30
CA LEU A 39 -13.74 10.03 12.93
C LEU A 39 -14.40 8.68 12.59
N LEU A 40 -15.73 8.58 12.69
CA LEU A 40 -16.48 7.38 12.36
C LEU A 40 -16.40 7.04 10.86
N THR A 41 -16.35 8.05 9.99
CA THR A 41 -16.24 7.88 8.54
C THR A 41 -14.84 7.39 8.17
N THR A 42 -13.79 7.96 8.75
CA THR A 42 -12.40 7.50 8.59
C THR A 42 -12.22 6.06 9.07
N VAL A 43 -12.79 5.70 10.22
CA VAL A 43 -12.74 4.31 10.74
C VAL A 43 -13.54 3.35 9.86
N LYS A 44 -14.69 3.76 9.30
CA LYS A 44 -15.45 2.94 8.34
C LYS A 44 -14.69 2.77 7.02
N ARG A 45 -14.17 3.86 6.44
CA ARG A 45 -13.37 3.84 5.21
C ARG A 45 -12.11 3.00 5.38
N ALA A 46 -11.37 3.14 6.47
CA ALA A 46 -10.19 2.31 6.76
C ALA A 46 -10.50 0.82 6.84
N LYS A 47 -11.72 0.43 7.25
CA LYS A 47 -12.19 -0.96 7.21
C LYS A 47 -12.59 -1.43 5.81
N ILE A 48 -13.00 -0.53 4.93
CA ILE A 48 -13.56 -0.84 3.60
C ILE A 48 -12.45 -0.78 2.54
N ILE A 49 -11.79 0.37 2.40
CA ILE A 49 -10.74 0.62 1.41
C ILE A 49 -9.32 0.38 1.96
N GLY A 50 -9.18 0.04 3.25
CA GLY A 50 -7.89 -0.21 3.87
C GLY A 50 -7.14 1.06 4.30
N PRO A 51 -6.04 0.91 5.05
CA PRO A 51 -5.36 2.01 5.73
C PRO A 51 -4.73 3.03 4.76
N CYS A 52 -3.97 2.57 3.77
CA CYS A 52 -3.27 3.45 2.84
C CYS A 52 -4.24 4.30 2.01
N ALA A 53 -5.25 3.67 1.40
CA ALA A 53 -6.27 4.37 0.64
C ALA A 53 -7.09 5.34 1.51
N SER A 54 -7.40 4.96 2.75
CA SER A 54 -8.15 5.84 3.66
C SER A 54 -7.39 7.10 4.07
N VAL A 55 -6.07 7.00 4.29
CA VAL A 55 -5.22 8.15 4.61
C VAL A 55 -5.11 9.08 3.41
N VAL A 56 -4.91 8.53 2.21
CA VAL A 56 -4.83 9.33 0.97
C VAL A 56 -6.16 10.03 0.68
N ALA A 57 -7.28 9.30 0.75
CA ALA A 57 -8.61 9.87 0.52
C ALA A 57 -8.97 10.95 1.56
N HIS A 58 -8.68 10.70 2.85
CA HIS A 58 -8.92 11.69 3.89
C HIS A 58 -8.02 12.92 3.74
N GLY A 59 -6.74 12.72 3.42
CA GLY A 59 -5.82 13.82 3.12
C GLY A 59 -6.28 14.65 1.93
N ALA A 60 -6.84 14.02 0.89
CA ALA A 60 -7.40 14.74 -0.26
C ALA A 60 -8.69 15.52 0.09
N ASP A 61 -9.51 15.00 1.00
CA ASP A 61 -10.73 15.68 1.47
C ASP A 61 -10.41 16.90 2.37
N GLU A 62 -9.46 16.78 3.30
CA GLU A 62 -9.16 17.84 4.29
C GLU A 62 -8.03 18.78 3.86
N TYR A 63 -7.02 18.26 3.15
CA TYR A 63 -5.78 18.97 2.83
C TYR A 63 -5.30 18.69 1.39
N PRO A 64 -6.13 18.96 0.36
CA PRO A 64 -5.84 18.57 -1.02
C PRO A 64 -4.50 19.12 -1.55
N GLU A 65 -4.14 20.35 -1.18
CA GLU A 65 -2.91 21.03 -1.63
C GLU A 65 -1.68 20.69 -0.78
N ALA A 66 -1.82 19.90 0.28
CA ALA A 66 -0.68 19.52 1.11
C ALA A 66 0.13 18.41 0.46
N GLY A 67 1.46 18.48 0.57
CA GLY A 67 2.37 17.44 0.13
C GLY A 67 2.08 16.09 0.76
N ALA A 68 1.91 15.07 -0.08
CA ALA A 68 1.73 13.68 0.35
C ALA A 68 3.00 12.85 0.15
N VAL A 69 3.68 13.02 -0.99
CA VAL A 69 4.86 12.24 -1.37
C VAL A 69 5.89 13.15 -2.01
N ALA A 70 7.15 13.01 -1.61
CA ALA A 70 8.27 13.67 -2.27
C ALA A 70 9.23 12.59 -2.78
N ASP A 71 9.53 12.63 -4.08
CA ASP A 71 10.54 11.79 -4.73
C ASP A 71 11.38 12.64 -5.71
N GLU A 72 12.21 11.99 -6.53
CA GLU A 72 13.11 12.66 -7.47
C GLU A 72 12.39 13.46 -8.58
N ARG A 73 11.11 13.19 -8.84
CA ARG A 73 10.26 13.97 -9.76
C ARG A 73 9.52 15.12 -9.04
N GLY A 74 9.88 15.42 -7.80
CA GLY A 74 9.31 16.50 -7.00
C GLY A 74 8.24 16.06 -6.02
N GLU A 75 7.43 17.01 -5.59
CA GLU A 75 6.37 16.82 -4.60
C GLU A 75 5.04 16.53 -5.30
N LEU A 76 4.28 15.57 -4.75
CA LEU A 76 2.94 15.21 -5.17
C LEU A 76 1.99 15.46 -3.99
N THR A 77 0.93 16.22 -4.22
CA THR A 77 -0.05 16.58 -3.19
C THR A 77 -1.01 15.43 -2.88
N TYR A 78 -1.76 15.52 -1.78
CA TYR A 78 -2.80 14.54 -1.46
C TYR A 78 -3.91 14.51 -2.51
N GLY A 79 -4.32 15.66 -3.04
CA GLY A 79 -5.32 15.76 -4.10
C GLY A 79 -4.88 15.03 -5.37
N GLU A 80 -3.65 15.29 -5.82
CA GLU A 80 -3.07 14.63 -7.00
C GLU A 80 -2.88 13.13 -6.77
N LEU A 81 -2.31 12.72 -5.64
CA LEU A 81 -2.13 11.30 -5.33
C LEU A 81 -3.47 10.54 -5.32
N ASN A 82 -4.52 11.17 -4.78
CA ASN A 82 -5.86 10.59 -4.75
C ASN A 82 -6.48 10.51 -6.15
N ALA A 83 -6.31 11.54 -6.98
CA ALA A 83 -6.75 11.54 -8.37
C ALA A 83 -6.03 10.46 -9.18
N ASN A 84 -4.72 10.31 -9.01
CA ASN A 84 -3.92 9.28 -9.67
C ASN A 84 -4.36 7.88 -9.26
N ALA A 85 -4.64 7.69 -7.97
CA ALA A 85 -5.14 6.41 -7.46
C ALA A 85 -6.54 6.07 -7.99
N ASN A 86 -7.41 7.07 -8.16
CA ASN A 86 -8.71 6.91 -8.79
C ASN A 86 -8.58 6.51 -10.27
N ALA A 87 -7.75 7.23 -11.04
CA ALA A 87 -7.48 6.93 -12.44
C ALA A 87 -6.96 5.49 -12.62
N LEU A 88 -6.01 5.07 -11.78
CA LEU A 88 -5.49 3.71 -11.82
C LEU A 88 -6.57 2.67 -11.47
N ALA A 89 -7.38 2.92 -10.44
CA ALA A 89 -8.47 2.04 -10.04
C ALA A 89 -9.51 1.86 -11.16
N ASN A 90 -9.94 2.96 -11.77
CA ASN A 90 -10.90 2.96 -12.88
C ASN A 90 -10.32 2.26 -14.12
N HIS A 91 -9.03 2.45 -14.41
CA HIS A 91 -8.35 1.76 -15.50
C HIS A 91 -8.29 0.24 -15.29
N LEU A 92 -7.99 -0.22 -14.08
CA LEU A 92 -7.98 -1.65 -13.75
C LEU A 92 -9.39 -2.25 -13.89
N GLU A 93 -10.43 -1.56 -13.43
CA GLU A 93 -11.82 -1.99 -13.58
C GLU A 93 -12.24 -2.06 -15.05
N ALA A 94 -11.91 -1.02 -15.84
CA ALA A 94 -12.17 -0.97 -17.29
C ALA A 94 -11.39 -2.05 -18.07
N SER A 95 -10.22 -2.46 -17.55
CA SER A 95 -9.42 -3.55 -18.10
C SER A 95 -9.93 -4.95 -17.72
N GLY A 96 -11.06 -5.04 -17.00
CA GLY A 96 -11.69 -6.30 -16.63
C GLY A 96 -11.18 -6.90 -15.32
N VAL A 97 -10.44 -6.15 -14.50
CA VAL A 97 -9.99 -6.64 -13.19
C VAL A 97 -11.16 -6.60 -12.20
N GLU A 98 -11.66 -7.79 -11.85
CA GLU A 98 -12.77 -7.95 -10.92
C GLU A 98 -12.37 -7.64 -9.47
N ARG A 99 -13.33 -7.14 -8.69
CA ARG A 99 -13.15 -6.87 -7.25
C ARG A 99 -12.77 -8.15 -6.52
N GLY A 100 -11.87 -8.04 -5.54
CA GLY A 100 -11.34 -9.18 -4.80
C GLY A 100 -10.24 -9.98 -5.51
N SER A 101 -9.96 -9.67 -6.79
CA SER A 101 -8.80 -10.20 -7.51
C SER A 101 -7.49 -9.77 -6.85
N VAL A 102 -6.42 -10.54 -7.12
CA VAL A 102 -5.08 -10.24 -6.61
C VAL A 102 -4.29 -9.48 -7.66
N ILE A 103 -3.82 -8.29 -7.31
CA ILE A 103 -2.88 -7.52 -8.12
C ILE A 103 -1.50 -7.54 -7.44
N GLY A 104 -0.45 -7.68 -8.23
CA GLY A 104 0.94 -7.67 -7.80
C GLY A 104 1.54 -6.28 -7.95
N VAL A 105 2.45 -5.92 -7.03
CA VAL A 105 3.32 -4.76 -7.20
C VAL A 105 4.77 -5.13 -6.89
N ILE A 106 5.69 -4.79 -7.80
CA ILE A 106 7.15 -4.86 -7.62
C ILE A 106 7.78 -3.52 -8.00
N ALA A 107 7.97 -2.66 -7.00
CA ALA A 107 8.41 -1.30 -7.20
C ALA A 107 9.31 -0.84 -6.05
N ARG A 108 10.07 0.24 -6.27
CA ARG A 108 10.86 0.94 -5.25
C ARG A 108 9.99 1.87 -4.42
N ASP A 109 10.63 2.59 -3.50
CA ASP A 109 9.97 3.57 -2.63
C ASP A 109 9.76 4.90 -3.37
N HIS A 110 8.72 4.98 -4.21
CA HIS A 110 8.34 6.19 -4.96
C HIS A 110 6.80 6.34 -5.05
N ARG A 111 6.33 7.42 -5.67
CA ARG A 111 4.87 7.72 -5.77
C ARG A 111 4.04 6.61 -6.42
N GLY A 112 4.60 5.83 -7.35
CA GLY A 112 3.86 4.79 -8.08
C GLY A 112 3.45 3.62 -7.19
N LEU A 113 4.29 3.24 -6.23
CA LEU A 113 3.95 2.25 -5.20
C LEU A 113 2.75 2.73 -4.37
N LEU A 114 2.77 3.96 -3.89
CA LEU A 114 1.70 4.53 -3.06
C LEU A 114 0.39 4.71 -3.84
N THR A 115 0.47 5.15 -5.10
CA THR A 115 -0.68 5.20 -6.02
C THR A 115 -1.30 3.82 -6.19
N THR A 116 -0.47 2.79 -6.41
CA THR A 116 -0.93 1.39 -6.56
C THR A 116 -1.61 0.88 -5.29
N MET A 117 -1.02 1.11 -4.13
CA MET A 117 -1.61 0.71 -2.84
C MET A 117 -2.96 1.39 -2.58
N SER A 118 -3.05 2.68 -2.90
CA SER A 118 -4.28 3.46 -2.75
C SER A 118 -5.37 2.99 -3.73
N ALA A 119 -5.00 2.77 -5.00
CA ALA A 119 -5.90 2.26 -6.04
C ALA A 119 -6.46 0.87 -5.68
N ALA A 120 -5.59 -0.05 -5.22
CA ALA A 120 -5.98 -1.38 -4.77
C ALA A 120 -7.03 -1.31 -3.67
N GLY A 121 -6.81 -0.46 -2.67
CA GLY A 121 -7.74 -0.24 -1.58
C GLY A 121 -9.08 0.32 -2.05
N LYS A 122 -9.06 1.35 -2.90
CA LYS A 122 -10.25 2.01 -3.44
C LYS A 122 -11.13 1.08 -4.29
N ALA A 123 -10.51 0.26 -5.12
CA ALA A 123 -11.24 -0.69 -5.97
C ALA A 123 -11.64 -1.98 -5.23
N GLY A 124 -11.02 -2.28 -4.08
CA GLY A 124 -11.25 -3.52 -3.33
C GLY A 124 -10.46 -4.71 -3.86
N TYR A 125 -9.28 -4.46 -4.42
CA TYR A 125 -8.35 -5.49 -4.84
C TYR A 125 -7.49 -5.99 -3.68
N ARG A 126 -7.00 -7.23 -3.80
CA ARG A 126 -5.98 -7.79 -2.92
C ARG A 126 -4.61 -7.40 -3.45
N LEU A 127 -3.80 -6.76 -2.63
CA LEU A 127 -2.44 -6.40 -3.02
C LEU A 127 -1.43 -7.46 -2.57
N ALA A 128 -0.69 -8.01 -3.53
CA ALA A 128 0.50 -8.83 -3.32
C ALA A 128 1.75 -7.96 -3.53
N MET A 129 2.41 -7.59 -2.44
CA MET A 129 3.68 -6.87 -2.50
C MET A 129 4.80 -7.86 -2.74
N MET A 130 5.40 -7.77 -3.92
CA MET A 130 6.47 -8.66 -4.37
C MET A 130 7.82 -8.09 -3.92
N ASN A 131 8.76 -8.97 -3.57
CA ASN A 131 10.09 -8.54 -3.18
C ASN A 131 10.92 -8.21 -4.42
N THR A 132 11.61 -7.07 -4.40
CA THR A 132 12.54 -6.63 -5.46
C THR A 132 13.76 -7.55 -5.62
N GLY A 133 14.07 -8.36 -4.61
CA GLY A 133 15.15 -9.36 -4.62
C GLY A 133 14.75 -10.75 -5.14
N PHE A 134 13.56 -10.94 -5.71
CA PHE A 134 13.17 -12.25 -6.24
C PHE A 134 13.97 -12.65 -7.47
N GLY A 135 14.40 -13.92 -7.50
CA GLY A 135 14.81 -14.56 -8.74
C GLY A 135 13.60 -14.87 -9.64
N LYS A 136 13.82 -14.98 -10.94
CA LYS A 136 12.77 -15.16 -11.97
C LYS A 136 11.82 -16.33 -11.67
N THR A 137 12.35 -17.49 -11.30
CA THR A 137 11.55 -18.67 -10.94
C THR A 137 10.66 -18.40 -9.74
N GLN A 138 11.21 -17.82 -8.67
CA GLN A 138 10.49 -17.56 -7.43
C GLN A 138 9.41 -16.49 -7.62
N PHE A 139 9.67 -15.50 -8.46
CA PHE A 139 8.70 -14.48 -8.85
C PHE A 139 7.47 -15.10 -9.54
N VAL A 140 7.69 -15.95 -10.55
CA VAL A 140 6.62 -16.66 -11.27
C VAL A 140 5.84 -17.58 -10.34
N GLU A 141 6.52 -18.41 -9.54
CA GLU A 141 5.87 -19.31 -8.58
C GLU A 141 4.95 -18.57 -7.60
N VAL A 142 5.37 -17.41 -7.11
CA VAL A 142 4.54 -16.59 -6.22
C VAL A 142 3.38 -15.97 -6.99
N ALA A 143 3.59 -15.47 -8.20
CA ALA A 143 2.53 -14.87 -9.01
C ALA A 143 1.43 -15.89 -9.36
N GLU A 144 1.81 -17.11 -9.74
CA GLU A 144 0.88 -18.20 -10.01
C GLU A 144 0.13 -18.64 -8.75
N ARG A 145 0.85 -18.83 -7.64
CA ARG A 145 0.24 -19.27 -6.38
C ARG A 145 -0.78 -18.28 -5.84
N GLU A 146 -0.46 -16.99 -5.89
CA GLU A 146 -1.35 -15.92 -5.43
C GLU A 146 -2.41 -15.55 -6.49
N LYS A 147 -2.35 -16.13 -7.70
CA LYS A 147 -3.26 -15.89 -8.83
C LYS A 147 -3.32 -14.41 -9.21
N ILE A 148 -2.14 -13.83 -9.45
CA ILE A 148 -2.02 -12.42 -9.83
C ILE A 148 -2.60 -12.21 -11.22
N VAL A 149 -3.61 -11.32 -11.32
CA VAL A 149 -4.27 -11.00 -12.59
C VAL A 149 -3.71 -9.73 -13.26
N ALA A 150 -3.10 -8.85 -12.47
CA ALA A 150 -2.42 -7.65 -12.94
C ALA A 150 -1.12 -7.43 -12.16
N MET A 151 -0.05 -7.05 -12.85
CA MET A 151 1.27 -6.78 -12.29
C MET A 151 1.67 -5.33 -12.58
N LEU A 152 1.87 -4.57 -11.51
CA LEU A 152 2.40 -3.22 -11.54
C LEU A 152 3.88 -3.26 -11.18
N TYR A 153 4.75 -2.69 -12.00
CA TYR A 153 6.19 -2.85 -11.82
C TYR A 153 7.00 -1.66 -12.30
N ASP A 154 8.15 -1.42 -11.68
CA ASP A 154 9.09 -0.43 -12.21
C ASP A 154 9.82 -0.99 -13.43
N GLN A 155 10.18 -0.13 -14.36
CA GLN A 155 10.84 -0.52 -15.60
C GLN A 155 12.09 -1.40 -15.41
N GLU A 156 12.81 -1.24 -14.30
CA GLU A 156 13.95 -2.11 -13.96
C GLU A 156 13.56 -3.60 -13.89
N PHE A 157 12.32 -3.93 -13.52
CA PHE A 157 11.80 -5.28 -13.34
C PHE A 157 11.10 -5.85 -14.58
N THR A 158 11.23 -5.22 -15.75
CA THR A 158 10.63 -5.69 -17.01
C THR A 158 10.96 -7.16 -17.31
N ASP A 159 12.22 -7.56 -17.11
CA ASP A 159 12.67 -8.94 -17.38
C ASP A 159 11.98 -10.00 -16.48
N LEU A 160 11.52 -9.60 -15.29
CA LEU A 160 10.71 -10.43 -14.39
C LEU A 160 9.25 -10.42 -14.82
N ALA A 161 8.69 -9.26 -15.14
CA ALA A 161 7.30 -9.14 -15.61
C ALA A 161 7.06 -9.93 -16.91
N ASP A 162 8.06 -9.99 -17.80
CA ASP A 162 8.02 -10.78 -19.04
C ASP A 162 8.05 -12.30 -18.80
N ALA A 163 8.41 -12.74 -17.60
CA ALA A 163 8.30 -14.14 -17.20
C ALA A 163 6.85 -14.58 -16.93
N LEU A 164 5.94 -13.63 -16.73
CA LEU A 164 4.54 -13.93 -16.44
C LEU A 164 3.80 -14.34 -17.72
N PRO A 165 2.64 -15.01 -17.58
CA PRO A 165 1.76 -15.28 -18.70
C PRO A 165 1.38 -14.00 -19.47
N ALA A 166 1.13 -14.13 -20.78
CA ALA A 166 0.85 -12.99 -21.65
C ALA A 166 -0.50 -12.32 -21.35
N GLU A 167 -1.42 -13.08 -20.76
CA GLU A 167 -2.74 -12.63 -20.30
C GLU A 167 -2.69 -11.79 -19.02
N THR A 168 -1.57 -11.81 -18.27
CA THR A 168 -1.43 -10.98 -17.08
C THR A 168 -1.33 -9.52 -17.51
N LEU A 169 -2.27 -8.69 -17.04
CA LEU A 169 -2.23 -7.25 -17.29
C LEU A 169 -0.95 -6.65 -16.70
N ARG A 170 -0.24 -5.85 -17.47
CA ARG A 170 1.07 -5.28 -17.10
C ARG A 170 0.99 -3.76 -17.16
N ILE A 171 1.46 -3.10 -16.10
CA ILE A 171 1.52 -1.64 -16.02
C ILE A 171 2.88 -1.23 -15.46
N VAL A 172 3.57 -0.32 -16.14
CA VAL A 172 4.85 0.21 -15.65
C VAL A 172 4.60 1.39 -14.70
N THR A 173 5.01 1.29 -13.43
CA THR A 173 4.78 2.32 -12.40
C THR A 173 5.81 3.43 -12.38
N TRP A 174 7.01 3.14 -12.87
CA TRP A 174 8.12 4.08 -12.94
C TRP A 174 8.97 3.80 -14.17
N VAL A 175 9.33 4.86 -14.88
CA VAL A 175 10.27 4.82 -16.00
C VAL A 175 11.50 5.58 -15.56
N ASP A 176 12.64 4.90 -15.53
CA ASP A 176 13.93 5.48 -15.19
C ASP A 176 15.00 4.97 -16.17
N GLY A 177 15.76 5.91 -16.73
CA GLY A 177 16.81 5.64 -17.70
C GLY A 177 16.35 5.41 -19.15
N GLU A 178 17.20 4.73 -19.93
CA GLU A 178 17.08 4.59 -21.39
C GLU A 178 16.41 3.29 -21.84
N ARG A 179 16.01 2.41 -20.91
CA ARG A 179 15.32 1.17 -21.28
C ARG A 179 13.99 1.55 -21.96
N PRO A 180 13.58 0.91 -23.06
CA PRO A 180 12.26 1.16 -23.64
C PRO A 180 11.18 0.47 -22.80
N VAL A 181 10.01 1.10 -22.71
CA VAL A 181 8.80 0.43 -22.21
C VAL A 181 8.37 -0.62 -23.26
N PRO A 182 8.01 -1.86 -22.87
CA PRO A 182 7.58 -2.88 -23.82
C PRO A 182 6.35 -2.44 -24.62
N GLU A 183 6.28 -2.87 -25.89
CA GLU A 183 5.17 -2.53 -26.78
C GLU A 183 3.83 -3.06 -26.24
N GLY A 184 2.81 -2.21 -26.22
CA GLY A 184 1.47 -2.53 -25.69
C GLY A 184 1.33 -2.46 -24.16
N VAL A 185 2.41 -2.18 -23.42
CA VAL A 185 2.35 -1.94 -21.97
C VAL A 185 2.15 -0.46 -21.70
N ARG A 186 1.14 -0.12 -20.90
CA ARG A 186 0.84 1.25 -20.47
C ARG A 186 1.69 1.64 -19.27
N THR A 187 2.14 2.89 -19.21
CA THR A 187 2.74 3.43 -17.99
C THR A 187 1.67 4.01 -17.06
N LEU A 188 1.98 4.11 -15.76
CA LEU A 188 1.14 4.79 -14.80
C LEU A 188 0.94 6.26 -15.17
N ASP A 189 1.97 6.93 -15.67
CA ASP A 189 1.88 8.32 -16.10
C ASP A 189 0.88 8.47 -17.26
N ASP A 190 0.88 7.54 -18.23
CA ASP A 190 -0.09 7.55 -19.33
C ASP A 190 -1.52 7.35 -18.80
N ILE A 191 -1.72 6.37 -17.91
CA ILE A 191 -3.03 6.06 -17.30
C ILE A 191 -3.56 7.24 -16.49
N VAL A 192 -2.68 7.96 -15.80
CA VAL A 192 -3.04 9.14 -15.02
C VAL A 192 -3.37 10.32 -15.94
N ALA A 193 -2.66 10.48 -17.05
CA ALA A 193 -2.86 11.59 -17.99
C ALA A 193 -4.18 11.50 -18.77
N ASP A 194 -4.63 10.29 -19.12
CA ASP A 194 -5.87 10.07 -19.89
C ASP A 194 -7.04 9.49 -19.09
N GLY A 195 -6.80 9.11 -17.83
CA GLY A 195 -7.74 8.35 -17.00
C GLY A 195 -8.81 9.20 -16.31
N ASP A 196 -9.94 8.54 -16.01
CA ASP A 196 -11.00 9.11 -15.20
C ASP A 196 -10.56 9.22 -13.73
N THR A 197 -10.48 10.44 -13.21
CA THR A 197 -10.08 10.72 -11.82
C THR A 197 -11.25 10.69 -10.84
N ALA A 198 -12.48 10.40 -11.31
CA ALA A 198 -13.64 10.23 -10.45
C ALA A 198 -13.43 9.10 -9.45
N THR A 199 -13.96 9.29 -8.24
CA THR A 199 -13.85 8.28 -7.17
C THR A 199 -14.55 6.98 -7.61
N PRO A 200 -13.84 5.84 -7.64
CA PRO A 200 -14.43 4.56 -8.03
C PRO A 200 -15.53 4.14 -7.04
N PRO A 201 -16.47 3.28 -7.45
CA PRO A 201 -17.52 2.81 -6.55
C PRO A 201 -16.89 2.11 -5.33
N GLU A 202 -17.35 2.46 -4.13
CA GLU A 202 -16.82 1.88 -2.89
C GLU A 202 -17.00 0.34 -2.90
N PRO A 203 -16.01 -0.42 -2.38
CA PRO A 203 -16.14 -1.87 -2.27
C PRO A 203 -17.22 -2.27 -1.26
N ASP A 204 -18.04 -3.26 -1.58
CA ASP A 204 -19.00 -3.83 -0.65
C ASP A 204 -18.32 -4.41 0.61
N SER A 205 -19.00 -4.37 1.76
CA SER A 205 -18.44 -4.83 3.04
C SER A 205 -17.91 -6.28 3.06
N SER A 206 -18.34 -7.14 2.14
CA SER A 206 -17.85 -8.51 1.96
C SER A 206 -16.43 -8.58 1.39
N SER A 207 -16.02 -7.57 0.60
CA SER A 207 -14.69 -7.45 0.01
C SER A 207 -13.69 -6.71 0.91
N SER A 208 -14.10 -6.22 2.09
CA SER A 208 -13.18 -5.66 3.10
C SER A 208 -12.07 -6.62 3.57
N ARG A 209 -12.28 -7.94 3.38
CA ARG A 209 -11.22 -8.95 3.57
C ARG A 209 -10.15 -8.93 2.48
N ALA A 210 -10.46 -8.37 1.31
CA ALA A 210 -9.56 -8.26 0.16
C ALA A 210 -8.48 -7.20 0.37
N ALA A 211 -8.76 -6.10 1.07
CA ALA A 211 -7.77 -5.05 1.36
C ALA A 211 -6.67 -5.46 2.37
N ARG A 212 -6.60 -6.74 2.77
CA ARG A 212 -5.51 -7.26 3.59
C ARG A 212 -4.31 -7.57 2.69
N PRO A 213 -3.12 -6.99 2.96
CA PRO A 213 -1.91 -7.37 2.23
C PRO A 213 -1.74 -8.88 2.35
N VAL A 214 -1.64 -9.53 1.21
CA VAL A 214 -1.41 -10.97 1.15
C VAL A 214 0.07 -11.15 1.32
N CYS A 215 0.52 -11.52 2.51
CA CYS A 215 1.89 -12.00 2.67
C CYS A 215 1.99 -13.32 1.89
N PRO A 216 2.81 -13.39 0.82
CA PRO A 216 3.05 -14.65 0.13
C PRO A 216 3.69 -15.62 1.14
N ARG A 217 2.96 -16.66 1.53
CA ARG A 217 3.47 -17.65 2.48
C ARG A 217 4.60 -18.42 1.79
N GLY A 218 5.85 -18.10 2.15
CA GLY A 218 7.02 -18.87 1.75
C GLY A 218 6.97 -20.30 2.32
N HIS A 219 7.51 -21.24 1.57
CA HIS A 219 7.67 -22.63 1.98
C HIS A 219 8.36 -22.74 3.35
N ASN A 220 7.74 -23.51 4.25
CA ASN A 220 8.31 -24.09 5.48
C ASN A 220 9.16 -23.15 6.37
N VAL A 221 8.62 -21.99 6.75
CA VAL A 221 9.17 -21.19 7.86
C VAL A 221 8.44 -21.61 9.15
N PRO A 222 9.11 -22.24 10.14
CA PRO A 222 8.51 -22.49 11.44
C PRO A 222 8.01 -21.16 11.99
N SER A 223 6.77 -21.15 12.50
CA SER A 223 6.04 -19.97 12.99
C SER A 223 6.96 -18.84 13.42
N CYS A 224 6.92 -17.71 12.71
CA CYS A 224 7.53 -16.47 13.17
C CYS A 224 6.93 -16.11 14.53
N ARG A 225 7.56 -16.57 15.62
CA ARG A 225 7.39 -15.97 16.93
C ARG A 225 7.87 -14.55 16.76
N ARG A 226 6.95 -13.59 16.93
CA ARG A 226 7.30 -12.20 17.16
C ARG A 226 8.28 -12.18 18.32
N SER A 227 9.55 -11.93 18.04
CA SER A 227 10.50 -11.54 19.07
C SER A 227 10.01 -10.19 19.63
N PRO A 228 9.93 -10.00 20.96
CA PRO A 228 9.57 -8.70 21.52
C PRO A 228 10.59 -7.68 21.04
N VAL A 229 10.10 -6.55 20.55
CA VAL A 229 10.96 -5.41 20.20
C VAL A 229 11.60 -4.92 21.50
N PRO A 230 12.94 -4.79 21.61
CA PRO A 230 13.53 -4.25 22.82
C PRO A 230 13.03 -2.82 23.02
N SER A 231 12.40 -2.55 24.16
CA SER A 231 11.99 -1.21 24.54
C SER A 231 13.21 -0.29 24.49
N CYS A 232 13.20 0.67 23.57
CA CYS A 232 14.24 1.69 23.46
C CYS A 232 14.17 2.57 24.71
N SER A 233 14.99 2.27 25.71
CA SER A 233 15.13 3.10 26.90
C SER A 233 15.89 4.38 26.53
N THR A 234 15.34 5.47 26.99
CA THR A 234 15.79 6.85 26.83
C THR A 234 17.28 6.99 27.21
N ALA A 235 18.15 7.06 26.21
CA ALA A 235 19.51 7.53 26.38
C ALA A 235 19.61 8.94 25.77
N SER A 236 19.46 9.94 26.63
CA SER A 236 19.85 11.32 26.34
C SER A 236 21.31 11.34 25.89
N ARG A 237 21.56 11.69 24.62
CA ARG A 237 22.86 12.20 24.19
C ARG A 237 22.66 13.62 23.71
N SER A 238 23.10 14.54 24.55
CA SER A 238 23.42 15.91 24.19
C SER A 238 24.35 15.88 22.97
N ARG A 239 23.91 16.44 21.84
CA ARG A 239 24.82 16.83 20.76
C ARG A 239 25.09 18.32 20.92
N SER A 240 26.31 18.61 21.37
CA SER A 240 26.94 19.91 21.23
C SER A 240 27.13 20.21 19.75
N ALA A 241 26.77 21.43 19.37
CA ALA A 241 27.01 22.02 18.05
C ALA A 241 28.51 22.24 17.79
N ALA A 242 28.94 22.04 16.54
CA ALA A 242 30.05 22.75 15.88
C ALA A 242 30.16 22.29 14.40
N PRO A 243 30.71 23.11 13.49
CA PRO A 243 30.08 23.40 12.20
C PRO A 243 30.87 22.97 10.95
N TRP A 244 30.16 23.14 9.83
CA TRP A 244 30.48 23.00 8.40
C TRP A 244 30.31 21.59 7.82
#